data_AF-A0A2J6REE5-F1
#
_entry.id   AF-A0A2J6REE5-F1
#
_cell.length_a   1.000
_cell.length_b   1.000
_cell.length_c   1.000
_cell.angle_alpha   90.00
_cell.angle_beta   90.00
_cell.angle_gamma   90.00
#
_symmetry.space_group_name_H-M   'P 1'
#
loop_
_entity.id
_entity.type
_entity.pdbx_description
1 polymer ?
#
loop_
_entity_poly.entity_id
_entity_poly.type
_entity_poly.pdbx_seq_one_letter_code
_entity_poly.pdbx_strand_id
1 'polypeptide(L)'
;MAYDPAVRGQFACSHLLNCPLHDNERTKTCYGYSKKGNACVNKAIEPPVPGTLPMCKVHRTQLKVATLCRARLPCGYECGQPCEWRTHMFQMCPDHLDIPMSCYFLKIPMEMRLRIYGLLLPDARIPARLTGAFPLRASGERCYMEVLRVNRQIHDEATGLLYGTGIFNIEISANGLAMCNRADPSGQTANYYNPGNLYNPRNPGLNLTFPATGHANNGPHGGHALQDYQMQLMLLEQQNKKRLCWARQEQDSIVCSTSNIPPPSPTHPPTQPFIHYPIPCTTTTSTSGPIWTAPLAPRYFNKIHHFHITFLFPSTTQLHTTYPLAPFLASARLYDYSDKIHSLIGRLLQLTHPISTLSLRIKFSDTYATRSSAIYAAQFLLRPFRRLSNIRNPSISAIKMSPYQSGPEIDILSPLPPLPLPLPYPPPSTSAPSIEETNLHAFLRSWKEDLKAEMPVMRRGSRVFDAYWKLEALVKGVRDHYRGCDLGWGRMEELLGVARVAREDGDELGFRVVWENIVGTWLGYLEEQRRWEREVEEQIDGIMGVVWRDEGEESSGNDVFGALGNYEAVENGDWNGEGKGKGKEKCIVID
;
A
#
# COMPACT_ATOMS: atom_id res chain seq x y z
N MET A 1 -34.74 18.06 -20.20
CA MET A 1 -34.85 18.74 -21.51
C MET A 1 -35.20 17.69 -22.54
N ALA A 2 -36.44 17.71 -23.03
CA ALA A 2 -36.98 16.73 -23.95
C ALA A 2 -36.37 16.92 -25.35
N TYR A 3 -35.97 15.81 -25.96
CA TYR A 3 -35.47 15.75 -27.33
C TYR A 3 -36.67 15.88 -28.28
N ASP A 4 -36.81 17.03 -28.94
CA ASP A 4 -37.82 17.26 -29.96
C ASP A 4 -37.31 16.76 -31.34
N PRO A 5 -37.87 15.66 -31.89
CA PRO A 5 -37.42 15.09 -33.16
C PRO A 5 -37.94 15.85 -34.39
N ALA A 6 -38.88 16.79 -34.22
CA ALA A 6 -39.69 17.27 -35.34
C ALA A 6 -38.99 18.33 -36.22
N VAL A 7 -38.04 19.11 -35.68
CA VAL A 7 -37.44 20.24 -36.41
C VAL A 7 -36.28 19.82 -37.34
N ARG A 8 -35.78 18.58 -37.26
CA ARG A 8 -34.70 18.06 -38.14
C ARG A 8 -35.17 17.14 -39.28
N GLY A 9 -36.45 16.81 -39.37
CA GLY A 9 -36.95 15.71 -40.22
C GLY A 9 -36.80 15.88 -41.74
N GLN A 10 -36.97 17.09 -42.30
CA GLN A 10 -36.90 17.29 -43.76
C GLN A 10 -35.48 17.61 -44.28
N PHE A 11 -34.67 18.33 -43.49
CA PHE A 11 -33.29 18.65 -43.85
C PHE A 11 -32.32 17.48 -43.62
N ALA A 12 -32.61 16.58 -42.66
CA ALA A 12 -31.79 15.40 -42.42
C ALA A 12 -31.87 14.37 -43.55
N CYS A 13 -33.08 14.06 -44.06
CA CYS A 13 -33.25 13.08 -45.14
C CYS A 13 -32.63 13.55 -46.47
N SER A 14 -32.76 14.84 -46.80
CA SER A 14 -32.14 15.41 -48.00
C SER A 14 -30.61 15.49 -47.90
N HIS A 15 -30.07 15.76 -46.71
CA HIS A 15 -28.64 15.73 -46.44
C HIS A 15 -28.05 14.32 -46.58
N LEU A 16 -28.71 13.31 -45.99
CA LEU A 16 -28.26 11.91 -46.02
C LEU A 16 -28.12 11.35 -47.45
N LEU A 17 -28.94 11.84 -48.39
CA LEU A 17 -28.90 11.41 -49.80
C LEU A 17 -27.79 12.09 -50.61
N ASN A 18 -27.33 13.26 -50.19
CA ASN A 18 -26.41 14.11 -50.96
C ASN A 18 -25.03 14.28 -50.33
N CYS A 19 -24.85 13.87 -49.07
CA CYS A 19 -23.59 14.04 -48.36
C CYS A 19 -22.68 12.81 -48.57
N PRO A 20 -21.43 13.00 -49.06
CA PRO A 20 -20.52 11.90 -49.37
C PRO A 20 -20.03 11.12 -48.14
N LEU A 21 -20.32 11.62 -46.93
CA LEU A 21 -19.95 10.98 -45.68
C LEU A 21 -20.93 9.87 -45.26
N HIS A 22 -22.12 9.80 -45.88
CA HIS A 22 -23.13 8.79 -45.61
C HIS A 22 -23.16 7.77 -46.74
N ASP A 23 -22.24 6.80 -46.69
CA ASP A 23 -22.16 5.75 -47.69
C ASP A 23 -23.27 4.70 -47.50
N ASN A 24 -24.18 4.59 -48.46
CA ASN A 24 -25.29 3.65 -48.45
C ASN A 24 -24.95 2.26 -48.99
N GLU A 25 -23.72 1.98 -49.41
CA GLU A 25 -23.39 0.70 -50.04
C GLU A 25 -23.52 -0.51 -49.10
N ARG A 26 -23.27 -0.34 -47.80
CA ARG A 26 -23.36 -1.41 -46.80
C ARG A 26 -24.79 -1.90 -46.52
N THR A 27 -25.80 -1.15 -46.94
CA THR A 27 -27.21 -1.59 -46.88
C THR A 27 -27.53 -2.67 -47.93
N LYS A 28 -26.66 -2.83 -48.94
CA LYS A 28 -26.86 -3.73 -50.07
C LYS A 28 -26.20 -5.11 -49.88
N THR A 29 -25.42 -5.31 -48.82
CA THR A 29 -24.65 -6.54 -48.55
C THR A 29 -25.17 -7.31 -47.33
N CYS A 30 -25.01 -8.64 -47.34
CA CYS A 30 -25.54 -9.52 -46.31
C CYS A 30 -24.74 -9.44 -44.99
N TYR A 31 -25.44 -9.21 -43.86
CA TYR A 31 -24.85 -9.18 -42.52
C TYR A 31 -24.59 -10.56 -41.87
N GLY A 32 -24.67 -11.64 -42.68
CA GLY A 32 -24.46 -13.02 -42.24
C GLY A 32 -22.99 -13.45 -42.33
N TYR A 33 -22.64 -14.49 -41.57
CA TYR A 33 -21.32 -15.13 -41.59
C TYR A 33 -21.39 -16.51 -42.23
N SER A 34 -20.40 -16.83 -43.05
CA SER A 34 -20.19 -18.19 -43.56
C SER A 34 -19.90 -19.17 -42.42
N LYS A 35 -19.99 -20.49 -42.68
CA LYS A 35 -19.63 -21.53 -41.71
C LYS A 35 -18.18 -21.45 -41.19
N LYS A 36 -17.29 -20.76 -41.93
CA LYS A 36 -15.89 -20.51 -41.54
C LYS A 36 -15.69 -19.18 -40.78
N GLY A 37 -16.76 -18.45 -40.45
CA GLY A 37 -16.72 -17.18 -39.71
C GLY A 37 -16.51 -15.92 -40.55
N ASN A 38 -16.27 -16.04 -41.87
CA ASN A 38 -16.07 -14.88 -42.75
C ASN A 38 -17.38 -14.18 -43.10
N ALA A 39 -17.35 -12.85 -43.25
CA ALA A 39 -18.50 -12.05 -43.67
C ALA A 39 -19.02 -12.44 -45.06
N CYS A 40 -20.34 -12.41 -45.25
CA CYS A 40 -20.97 -12.78 -46.50
C CYS A 40 -20.88 -11.65 -47.54
N VAL A 41 -20.45 -11.99 -48.76
CA VAL A 41 -20.35 -11.05 -49.89
C VAL A 41 -21.63 -10.97 -50.74
N ASN A 42 -22.62 -11.81 -50.45
CA ASN A 42 -23.86 -11.83 -51.23
C ASN A 42 -24.68 -10.55 -50.99
N LYS A 43 -25.42 -10.12 -52.02
CA LYS A 43 -26.40 -9.04 -51.88
C LYS A 43 -27.46 -9.41 -50.86
N ALA A 44 -27.76 -8.48 -49.97
CA ALA A 44 -28.87 -8.64 -49.07
C ALA A 44 -30.20 -8.46 -49.79
N ILE A 45 -31.21 -9.15 -49.29
CA ILE A 45 -32.60 -8.97 -49.69
C ILE A 45 -33.28 -8.17 -48.56
N GLU A 46 -34.46 -7.61 -48.82
CA GLU A 46 -35.28 -7.00 -47.79
C GLU A 46 -35.36 -7.88 -46.53
N PRO A 47 -35.23 -7.26 -45.34
CA PRO A 47 -35.22 -8.00 -44.11
C PRO A 47 -36.53 -8.77 -43.97
N PRO A 48 -36.48 -10.08 -43.68
CA PRO A 48 -37.67 -10.93 -43.65
C PRO A 48 -38.61 -10.59 -42.49
N VAL A 49 -38.12 -9.84 -41.49
CA VAL A 49 -38.86 -9.36 -40.32
C VAL A 49 -38.49 -7.89 -40.09
N PRO A 50 -39.48 -6.99 -39.91
CA PRO A 50 -39.22 -5.59 -39.56
C PRO A 50 -38.29 -5.47 -38.34
N GLY A 51 -37.28 -4.61 -38.40
CA GLY A 51 -36.32 -4.40 -37.31
C GLY A 51 -35.13 -5.39 -37.28
N THR A 52 -34.93 -6.19 -38.33
CA THR A 52 -33.75 -7.07 -38.48
C THR A 52 -32.79 -6.58 -39.56
N LEU A 53 -31.51 -6.96 -39.45
CA LEU A 53 -30.49 -6.60 -40.42
C LEU A 53 -30.74 -7.27 -41.78
N PRO A 54 -30.36 -6.63 -42.90
CA PRO A 54 -30.59 -7.17 -44.22
C PRO A 54 -29.67 -8.38 -44.49
N MET A 55 -30.23 -9.47 -45.02
CA MET A 55 -29.53 -10.75 -45.21
C MET A 55 -29.88 -11.40 -46.55
N CYS A 56 -28.98 -12.24 -47.06
CA CYS A 56 -29.26 -13.05 -48.26
C CYS A 56 -30.10 -14.29 -47.91
N LYS A 57 -30.66 -14.96 -48.92
CA LYS A 57 -31.50 -16.17 -48.74
C LYS A 57 -30.81 -17.27 -47.92
N VAL A 58 -29.49 -17.41 -48.07
CA VAL A 58 -28.70 -18.46 -47.42
C VAL A 58 -28.49 -18.19 -45.92
N HIS A 59 -28.36 -16.92 -45.51
CA HIS A 59 -28.15 -16.54 -44.11
C HIS A 59 -29.43 -16.04 -43.44
N ARG A 60 -30.62 -16.28 -44.02
CA ARG A 60 -31.91 -15.82 -43.50
C ARG A 60 -32.22 -16.28 -42.07
N THR A 61 -31.58 -17.36 -41.62
CA THR A 61 -31.69 -17.90 -40.27
C THR A 61 -30.79 -17.22 -39.23
N GLN A 62 -29.79 -16.42 -39.64
CA GLN A 62 -28.89 -15.68 -38.75
C GLN A 62 -29.46 -14.31 -38.35
N LEU A 63 -30.75 -14.27 -37.98
CA LEU A 63 -31.46 -13.03 -37.68
C LEU A 63 -30.76 -12.24 -36.58
N LYS A 64 -30.37 -11.02 -36.90
CA LYS A 64 -29.78 -10.05 -35.97
C LYS A 64 -30.69 -8.84 -35.89
N VAL A 65 -30.94 -8.38 -34.66
CA VAL A 65 -31.71 -7.15 -34.43
C VAL A 65 -30.92 -5.97 -34.98
N ALA A 66 -31.57 -5.11 -35.75
CA ALA A 66 -30.96 -3.93 -36.35
C ALA A 66 -31.12 -2.71 -35.43
N THR A 67 -30.09 -1.87 -35.43
CA THR A 67 -30.12 -0.50 -34.91
C THR A 67 -29.42 0.44 -35.88
N LEU A 68 -29.51 1.75 -35.69
CA LEU A 68 -28.86 2.75 -36.55
C LEU A 68 -27.62 3.31 -35.87
N CYS A 69 -26.54 3.46 -36.64
CA CYS A 69 -25.29 4.03 -36.15
C CYS A 69 -25.48 5.50 -35.73
N ARG A 70 -25.18 5.83 -34.47
CA ARG A 70 -25.29 7.18 -33.90
C ARG A 70 -23.97 7.97 -33.89
N ALA A 71 -22.96 7.50 -34.62
CA ALA A 71 -21.70 8.23 -34.74
C ALA A 71 -21.94 9.59 -35.41
N ARG A 72 -21.48 10.68 -34.80
CA ARG A 72 -21.57 12.01 -35.41
C ARG A 72 -20.45 12.18 -36.43
N LEU A 73 -20.83 12.38 -37.69
CA LEU A 73 -19.90 12.63 -38.78
C LEU A 73 -19.50 14.12 -38.83
N PRO A 74 -18.41 14.48 -39.53
CA PRO A 74 -17.97 15.86 -39.70
C PRO A 74 -19.04 16.83 -40.25
N CYS A 75 -20.04 16.32 -40.97
CA CYS A 75 -21.19 17.10 -41.43
C CYS A 75 -22.19 17.50 -40.32
N GLY A 76 -22.03 17.00 -39.10
CA GLY A 76 -22.90 17.28 -37.96
C GLY A 76 -24.12 16.36 -37.82
N TYR A 77 -24.28 15.39 -38.71
CA TYR A 77 -25.36 14.39 -38.70
C TYR A 77 -24.88 13.02 -38.24
N GLU A 78 -25.80 12.19 -37.74
CA GLU A 78 -25.52 10.81 -37.34
C GLU A 78 -25.33 9.93 -38.60
N CYS A 79 -24.36 9.02 -38.57
CA CYS A 79 -24.03 8.12 -39.67
C CYS A 79 -25.26 7.41 -40.25
N GLY A 80 -26.15 6.90 -39.38
CA GLY A 80 -27.41 6.30 -39.79
C GLY A 80 -27.29 4.90 -40.42
N GLN A 81 -26.09 4.35 -40.54
CA GLN A 81 -25.90 3.00 -41.10
C GLN A 81 -26.51 1.92 -40.22
N PRO A 82 -27.24 0.93 -40.78
CA PRO A 82 -27.76 -0.18 -40.02
C PRO A 82 -26.62 -1.03 -39.46
N CYS A 83 -26.70 -1.36 -38.17
CA CYS A 83 -25.72 -2.18 -37.46
C CYS A 83 -26.40 -3.13 -36.47
N GLU A 84 -25.66 -4.10 -35.97
CA GLU A 84 -26.18 -5.09 -35.03
C GLU A 84 -26.43 -4.43 -33.67
N TRP A 85 -27.67 -4.53 -33.18
CA TRP A 85 -27.98 -4.16 -31.82
C TRP A 85 -27.37 -5.17 -30.86
N ARG A 86 -26.45 -4.71 -30.02
CA ARG A 86 -25.86 -5.49 -28.93
C ARG A 86 -26.20 -4.81 -27.61
N THR A 87 -26.73 -5.59 -26.68
CA THR A 87 -27.06 -5.14 -25.34
C THR A 87 -25.82 -4.49 -24.69
N HIS A 88 -26.00 -3.30 -24.12
CA HIS A 88 -24.97 -2.49 -23.43
C HIS A 88 -23.87 -1.87 -24.31
N MET A 89 -23.85 -2.10 -25.62
CA MET A 89 -22.88 -1.48 -26.53
C MET A 89 -23.42 -0.17 -27.12
N PHE A 90 -22.51 0.71 -27.55
CA PHE A 90 -22.90 1.88 -28.34
C PHE A 90 -23.48 1.43 -29.70
N GLN A 91 -24.51 2.13 -30.17
CA GLN A 91 -25.11 1.91 -31.48
C GLN A 91 -24.16 2.45 -32.56
N MET A 92 -23.16 1.64 -32.95
CA MET A 92 -22.13 2.05 -33.91
C MET A 92 -21.88 0.95 -34.94
N CYS A 93 -21.72 1.35 -36.20
CA CYS A 93 -21.27 0.44 -37.24
C CYS A 93 -19.76 0.16 -37.10
N PRO A 94 -19.27 -0.94 -37.69
CA PRO A 94 -17.84 -1.30 -37.63
C PRO A 94 -16.90 -0.19 -38.08
N ASP A 95 -17.32 0.68 -39.00
CA ASP A 95 -16.48 1.74 -39.56
C ASP A 95 -16.29 2.92 -38.59
N HIS A 96 -17.10 2.98 -37.53
CA HIS A 96 -17.12 4.08 -36.59
C HIS A 96 -16.89 3.65 -35.15
N LEU A 97 -16.44 2.41 -34.89
CA LEU A 97 -16.18 1.92 -33.53
C LEU A 97 -15.13 2.76 -32.78
N ASP A 98 -14.22 3.40 -33.51
CA ASP A 98 -13.15 4.22 -32.94
C ASP A 98 -13.59 5.66 -32.64
N ILE A 99 -14.79 6.07 -33.06
CA ILE A 99 -15.28 7.42 -32.78
C ILE A 99 -15.69 7.50 -31.30
N PRO A 100 -15.07 8.41 -30.51
CA PRO A 100 -15.35 8.49 -29.08
C PRO A 100 -16.79 8.94 -28.83
N MET A 101 -17.52 8.11 -28.10
CA MET A 101 -18.89 8.40 -27.67
C MET A 101 -18.92 9.04 -26.29
N SER A 102 -19.98 9.80 -26.03
CA SER A 102 -20.29 10.28 -24.68
C SER A 102 -20.39 9.09 -23.71
N CYS A 103 -19.62 9.14 -22.62
CA CYS A 103 -19.81 8.21 -21.50
C CYS A 103 -21.11 8.57 -20.77
N TYR A 104 -22.21 7.87 -21.10
CA TYR A 104 -23.51 8.10 -20.46
C TYR A 104 -23.48 7.84 -18.96
N PHE A 105 -22.61 6.93 -18.52
CA PHE A 105 -22.41 6.63 -17.10
C PHE A 105 -21.98 7.88 -16.32
N LEU A 106 -21.08 8.71 -16.84
CA LEU A 106 -20.66 9.95 -16.19
C LEU A 106 -21.70 11.09 -16.26
N LYS A 107 -22.75 10.95 -17.07
CA LYS A 107 -23.90 11.88 -17.09
C LYS A 107 -24.93 11.57 -15.99
N ILE A 108 -24.88 10.38 -15.41
CA ILE A 108 -25.75 9.98 -14.29
C ILE A 108 -25.30 10.76 -13.03
N PRO A 109 -26.20 11.25 -12.16
CA PRO A 109 -25.84 11.87 -10.88
C PRO A 109 -24.92 10.99 -10.02
N MET A 110 -24.03 11.61 -9.24
CA MET A 110 -22.98 10.89 -8.51
C MET A 110 -23.55 9.85 -7.53
N GLU A 111 -24.70 10.13 -6.92
CA GLU A 111 -25.36 9.26 -5.93
C GLU A 111 -25.76 7.94 -6.56
N MET A 112 -26.23 7.99 -7.81
CA MET A 112 -26.61 6.81 -8.58
C MET A 112 -25.37 6.07 -9.07
N ARG A 113 -24.29 6.77 -9.43
CA ARG A 113 -23.00 6.12 -9.74
C ARG A 113 -22.43 5.38 -8.53
N LEU A 114 -22.49 5.98 -7.34
CA LEU A 114 -22.09 5.34 -6.08
C LEU A 114 -22.92 4.09 -5.78
N ARG A 115 -24.23 4.12 -6.02
CA ARG A 115 -25.07 2.91 -5.93
C ARG A 115 -24.63 1.82 -6.90
N ILE A 116 -24.31 2.19 -8.15
CA ILE A 116 -23.80 1.24 -9.14
C ILE A 116 -22.45 0.67 -8.69
N TYR A 117 -21.53 1.49 -8.18
CA TYR A 117 -20.27 1.00 -7.62
C TYR A 117 -20.48 0.04 -6.46
N GLY A 118 -21.48 0.27 -5.60
CA GLY A 118 -21.84 -0.66 -4.51
C GLY A 118 -22.30 -2.04 -5.01
N LEU A 119 -22.80 -2.14 -6.23
CA LEU A 119 -23.13 -3.43 -6.87
C LEU A 119 -21.91 -4.11 -7.50
N LEU A 120 -20.80 -3.41 -7.68
CA LEU A 120 -19.60 -3.91 -8.36
C LEU A 120 -18.46 -4.19 -7.38
N LEU A 121 -18.35 -3.40 -6.31
CA LEU A 121 -17.27 -3.44 -5.35
C LEU A 121 -17.64 -4.30 -4.13
N PRO A 122 -16.67 -4.70 -3.31
CA PRO A 122 -16.92 -5.37 -2.03
C PRO A 122 -17.81 -4.54 -1.11
N ASP A 123 -18.80 -5.20 -0.52
CA ASP A 123 -19.62 -4.68 0.59
C ASP A 123 -19.47 -5.55 1.86
N ALA A 124 -18.79 -6.70 1.76
CA ALA A 124 -18.43 -7.53 2.89
C ALA A 124 -17.03 -7.18 3.41
N ARG A 125 -16.69 -7.71 4.59
CA ARG A 125 -15.38 -7.54 5.21
C ARG A 125 -14.28 -8.10 4.31
N ILE A 126 -13.31 -7.26 3.96
CA ILE A 126 -12.11 -7.65 3.20
C ILE A 126 -11.16 -8.38 4.14
N PRO A 127 -10.86 -9.68 3.92
CA PRO A 127 -10.00 -10.44 4.81
C PRO A 127 -8.53 -10.02 4.66
N ALA A 128 -7.73 -10.32 5.68
CA ALA A 128 -6.29 -10.04 5.65
C ALA A 128 -5.58 -10.92 4.61
N ARG A 129 -6.11 -12.15 4.42
CA ARG A 129 -5.67 -13.16 3.46
C ARG A 129 -6.89 -13.59 2.65
N LEU A 130 -6.87 -13.34 1.34
CA LEU A 130 -7.86 -13.78 0.36
C LEU A 130 -7.55 -15.21 -0.13
N THR A 131 -7.31 -16.14 0.80
CA THR A 131 -7.06 -17.55 0.47
C THR A 131 -8.39 -18.30 0.33
N GLY A 132 -8.74 -18.76 -0.87
CA GLY A 132 -9.99 -19.47 -1.15
C GLY A 132 -11.12 -18.56 -1.65
N ALA A 133 -12.28 -19.15 -1.93
CA ALA A 133 -13.47 -18.45 -2.44
C ALA A 133 -14.22 -17.70 -1.31
N PHE A 134 -13.56 -16.73 -0.67
CA PHE A 134 -14.24 -15.86 0.29
C PHE A 134 -15.15 -14.89 -0.46
N PRO A 135 -16.47 -14.88 -0.21
CA PRO A 135 -17.36 -13.93 -0.83
C PRO A 135 -17.07 -12.53 -0.28
N LEU A 136 -16.59 -11.65 -1.16
CA LEU A 136 -16.33 -10.24 -0.85
C LEU A 136 -17.59 -9.38 -0.94
N ARG A 137 -18.69 -9.99 -1.40
CA ARG A 137 -20.02 -9.39 -1.38
C ARG A 137 -20.97 -10.23 -0.52
N ALA A 138 -21.84 -9.57 0.22
CA ALA A 138 -22.85 -10.20 1.07
C ALA A 138 -23.83 -11.06 0.25
N SER A 139 -24.06 -10.71 -1.02
CA SER A 139 -24.84 -11.49 -1.97
C SER A 139 -24.14 -12.76 -2.47
N GLY A 140 -22.83 -12.92 -2.21
CA GLY A 140 -22.01 -13.98 -2.80
C GLY A 140 -21.64 -13.76 -4.26
N GLU A 141 -22.08 -12.65 -4.88
CA GLU A 141 -21.77 -12.32 -6.26
C GLU A 141 -20.31 -11.89 -6.45
N ARG A 142 -19.84 -11.97 -7.70
CA ARG A 142 -18.49 -11.55 -8.08
C ARG A 142 -18.32 -10.03 -7.92
N CYS A 143 -17.11 -9.63 -7.51
CA CYS A 143 -16.66 -8.24 -7.57
C CYS A 143 -16.04 -7.92 -8.93
N TYR A 144 -16.32 -6.72 -9.45
CA TYR A 144 -15.82 -6.20 -10.73
C TYR A 144 -14.89 -5.01 -10.48
N MET A 145 -13.72 -5.35 -9.97
CA MET A 145 -12.75 -4.39 -9.50
C MET A 145 -11.95 -3.73 -10.63
N GLU A 146 -12.08 -4.24 -11.85
CA GLU A 146 -11.56 -3.67 -13.10
C GLU A 146 -12.11 -2.26 -13.35
N VAL A 147 -13.28 -1.94 -12.79
CA VAL A 147 -13.90 -0.60 -12.85
C VAL A 147 -12.97 0.51 -12.34
N LEU A 148 -12.08 0.19 -11.40
CA LEU A 148 -11.10 1.12 -10.83
C LEU A 148 -10.05 1.60 -11.85
N ARG A 149 -9.99 1.00 -13.03
CA ARG A 149 -8.97 1.28 -14.07
C ARG A 149 -9.54 1.97 -15.31
N VAL A 150 -10.85 2.21 -15.34
CA VAL A 150 -11.55 2.68 -16.55
C VAL A 150 -11.29 4.16 -16.81
N ASN A 151 -11.41 5.00 -15.77
CA ASN A 151 -11.31 6.45 -15.89
C ASN A 151 -10.92 7.07 -14.54
N ARG A 152 -10.24 8.22 -14.53
CA ARG A 152 -9.83 8.91 -13.30
C ARG A 152 -11.00 9.29 -12.39
N GLN A 153 -12.07 9.85 -12.93
CA GLN A 153 -13.24 10.21 -12.15
C GLN A 153 -13.90 8.96 -11.54
N ILE A 154 -14.06 7.91 -12.35
CA ILE A 154 -14.58 6.63 -11.88
C ILE A 154 -13.69 6.05 -10.78
N HIS A 155 -12.37 6.11 -10.95
CA HIS A 155 -11.40 5.67 -9.97
C HIS A 155 -11.53 6.45 -8.65
N ASP A 156 -11.58 7.77 -8.71
CA ASP A 156 -11.64 8.62 -7.51
C ASP A 156 -12.94 8.38 -6.73
N GLU A 157 -14.08 8.30 -7.42
CA GLU A 157 -15.39 8.01 -6.80
C GLU A 157 -15.45 6.57 -6.24
N ALA A 158 -15.04 5.57 -7.03
CA ALA A 158 -15.09 4.17 -6.63
C ALA A 158 -14.09 3.83 -5.52
N THR A 159 -12.88 4.40 -5.53
CA THR A 159 -11.94 4.25 -4.41
C THR A 159 -12.42 4.97 -3.16
N GLY A 160 -13.07 6.12 -3.31
CA GLY A 160 -13.73 6.83 -2.21
C GLY A 160 -14.76 5.94 -1.53
N LEU A 161 -15.63 5.28 -2.30
CA LEU A 161 -16.59 4.31 -1.76
C LEU A 161 -15.89 3.11 -1.12
N LEU A 162 -15.01 2.42 -1.86
CA LEU A 162 -14.37 1.18 -1.42
C LEU A 162 -13.64 1.33 -0.09
N TYR A 163 -12.73 2.31 0.02
CA TYR A 163 -11.95 2.50 1.23
C TYR A 163 -12.76 3.24 2.30
N GLY A 164 -13.68 4.12 1.89
CA GLY A 164 -14.53 4.90 2.78
C GLY A 164 -15.52 4.05 3.58
N THR A 165 -16.12 3.03 2.96
CA THR A 165 -17.16 2.20 3.58
C THR A 165 -16.73 0.77 3.83
N GLY A 166 -15.70 0.28 3.13
CA GLY A 166 -15.21 -1.09 3.26
C GLY A 166 -14.58 -1.35 4.63
N ILE A 167 -14.83 -2.55 5.18
CA ILE A 167 -14.21 -3.00 6.44
C ILE A 167 -12.97 -3.81 6.09
N PHE A 168 -11.79 -3.32 6.50
CA PHE A 168 -10.52 -3.98 6.22
C PHE A 168 -10.01 -4.76 7.43
N ASN A 169 -9.68 -6.03 7.21
CA ASN A 169 -9.07 -6.85 8.24
C ASN A 169 -7.54 -6.71 8.27
N ILE A 170 -7.01 -6.48 9.46
CA ILE A 170 -5.58 -6.59 9.77
C ILE A 170 -5.42 -7.78 10.70
N GLU A 171 -4.56 -8.72 10.33
CA GLU A 171 -4.23 -9.88 11.13
C GLU A 171 -2.88 -9.66 11.81
N ILE A 172 -2.82 -9.92 13.12
CA ILE A 172 -1.60 -9.94 13.91
C ILE A 172 -1.37 -11.38 14.34
N SER A 173 -0.32 -12.01 13.84
CA SER A 173 0.04 -13.38 14.16
C SER A 173 1.52 -13.52 14.51
N ALA A 174 1.97 -14.72 14.87
CA ALA A 174 3.39 -15.02 15.11
C ALA A 174 4.25 -14.58 13.92
N ASN A 175 3.74 -14.79 12.70
CA ASN A 175 4.39 -14.48 11.43
C ASN A 175 4.36 -12.99 11.06
N GLY A 176 3.86 -12.10 11.94
CA GLY A 176 3.84 -10.66 11.73
C GLY A 176 2.46 -10.08 11.48
N LEU A 177 2.44 -8.93 10.80
CA LEU A 177 1.21 -8.23 10.40
C LEU A 177 0.83 -8.64 8.97
N ALA A 178 -0.44 -8.95 8.75
CA ALA A 178 -0.97 -9.26 7.43
C ALA A 178 -2.21 -8.43 7.12
N MET A 179 -2.28 -7.94 5.88
CA MET A 179 -3.40 -7.18 5.34
C MET A 179 -3.37 -7.34 3.83
N CYS A 180 -4.53 -7.53 3.19
CA CYS A 180 -4.63 -7.58 1.73
C CYS A 180 -3.59 -8.52 1.08
N ASN A 181 -3.64 -9.81 1.41
CA ASN A 181 -2.82 -10.89 0.84
C ASN A 181 -1.31 -10.87 1.10
N ARG A 182 -0.74 -9.85 1.74
CA ARG A 182 0.67 -9.87 2.13
C ARG A 182 0.79 -10.07 3.62
N ALA A 183 1.55 -11.09 4.00
CA ALA A 183 2.16 -11.14 5.31
C ALA A 183 3.50 -10.43 5.23
N ASP A 184 3.84 -9.69 6.27
CA ASP A 184 5.23 -9.32 6.52
C ASP A 184 5.86 -10.43 7.38
N PRO A 185 6.50 -11.45 6.78
CA PRO A 185 7.00 -12.63 7.51
C PRO A 185 8.14 -12.30 8.47
N SER A 186 8.71 -11.11 8.36
CA SER A 186 9.96 -10.78 9.00
C SER A 186 9.77 -10.21 10.42
N GLY A 187 8.56 -9.72 10.75
CA GLY A 187 8.41 -8.77 11.86
C GLY A 187 9.33 -7.54 11.74
N GLN A 188 10.14 -7.46 10.68
CA GLN A 188 10.91 -6.30 10.30
C GLN A 188 9.87 -5.38 9.73
N THR A 189 9.53 -4.37 10.52
CA THR A 189 9.42 -3.03 9.95
C THR A 189 10.62 -2.82 9.02
N ALA A 190 10.49 -3.21 7.76
CA ALA A 190 11.15 -2.46 6.72
C ALA A 190 10.77 -1.01 7.02
N ASN A 191 11.77 -0.12 7.07
CA ASN A 191 11.76 1.27 7.51
C ASN A 191 10.73 2.19 6.80
N TYR A 192 9.47 1.75 6.66
CA TYR A 192 8.38 2.40 5.96
C TYR A 192 7.49 3.22 6.91
N TYR A 193 7.65 3.09 8.23
CA TYR A 193 6.75 3.71 9.23
C TYR A 193 7.48 4.28 10.45
N ASN A 194 8.56 5.02 10.23
CA ASN A 194 9.16 5.89 11.25
C ASN A 194 8.60 7.32 11.07
N PRO A 195 7.99 7.98 12.09
CA PRO A 195 7.54 9.36 11.98
C PRO A 195 8.70 10.38 11.85
N GLY A 196 9.96 9.95 11.93
CA GLY A 196 11.13 10.83 11.88
C GLY A 196 11.81 11.03 10.52
N ASN A 197 11.44 10.32 9.45
CA ASN A 197 12.24 10.35 8.21
C ASN A 197 11.85 11.48 7.21
N LEU A 198 11.09 12.49 7.65
CA LEU A 198 10.72 13.66 6.83
C LEU A 198 11.67 14.86 7.01
N TYR A 199 12.71 14.75 7.83
CA TYR A 199 13.76 15.78 7.95
C TYR A 199 15.15 15.14 7.92
N ASN A 200 15.59 14.77 6.72
CA ASN A 200 17.01 14.64 6.42
C ASN A 200 17.34 15.69 5.34
N PRO A 201 18.04 16.80 5.65
CA PRO A 201 18.24 17.91 4.73
C PRO A 201 19.32 17.65 3.66
N ARG A 202 19.69 16.38 3.42
CA ARG A 202 20.65 15.98 2.38
C ARG A 202 19.96 15.03 1.40
N ASN A 203 19.75 15.49 0.16
CA ASN A 203 19.16 14.86 -1.03
C ASN A 203 17.62 14.90 -1.19
N PRO A 204 17.10 15.81 -2.04
CA PRO A 204 15.76 15.68 -2.62
C PRO A 204 15.85 14.92 -3.96
N GLY A 205 15.47 13.63 -4.00
CA GLY A 205 15.37 12.92 -5.27
C GLY A 205 15.22 11.40 -5.17
N LEU A 206 13.99 10.92 -5.38
CA LEU A 206 13.58 9.66 -6.03
C LEU A 206 14.51 8.43 -5.90
N ASN A 207 14.16 7.50 -5.00
CA ASN A 207 14.68 6.13 -5.04
C ASN A 207 13.56 5.18 -5.50
N LEU A 208 13.54 4.89 -6.81
CA LEU A 208 12.72 3.84 -7.42
C LEU A 208 13.58 2.57 -7.54
N THR A 209 13.41 1.63 -6.62
CA THR A 209 13.98 0.29 -6.74
C THR A 209 13.06 -0.60 -7.59
N PHE A 210 13.48 -0.87 -8.83
CA PHE A 210 12.94 -1.97 -9.64
C PHE A 210 13.57 -3.30 -9.19
N PRO A 211 12.86 -4.44 -9.25
CA PRO A 211 13.45 -5.73 -8.96
C PRO A 211 14.27 -6.20 -10.17
N ALA A 212 15.59 -6.23 -10.03
CA ALA A 212 16.47 -6.86 -11.02
C ALA A 212 16.54 -8.36 -10.76
N THR A 213 16.05 -9.14 -11.73
CA THR A 213 16.44 -10.52 -11.97
C THR A 213 17.96 -10.60 -12.12
N GLY A 214 18.59 -11.54 -11.43
CA GLY A 214 20.04 -11.63 -11.36
C GLY A 214 20.73 -11.87 -12.69
N HIS A 215 21.98 -11.43 -12.78
CA HIS A 215 23.13 -12.11 -13.39
C HIS A 215 24.39 -11.31 -13.01
N ALA A 216 25.45 -12.02 -12.60
CA ALA A 216 26.74 -11.47 -12.24
C ALA A 216 27.53 -11.09 -13.51
N ASN A 217 28.13 -9.89 -13.55
CA ASN A 217 29.46 -9.70 -14.13
C ASN A 217 30.08 -8.32 -13.83
N ASN A 218 31.40 -8.32 -13.62
CA ASN A 218 32.30 -7.20 -13.34
C ASN A 218 32.49 -6.25 -14.53
N GLY A 219 32.64 -4.94 -14.28
CA GLY A 219 33.17 -3.94 -15.25
C GLY A 219 32.96 -2.46 -14.84
N PRO A 220 33.99 -1.58 -14.84
CA PRO A 220 33.92 -0.24 -14.24
C PRO A 220 33.62 0.87 -15.27
N HIS A 221 32.35 1.23 -15.51
CA HIS A 221 31.98 2.32 -16.46
C HIS A 221 30.86 3.23 -15.90
N GLY A 222 31.10 3.90 -14.76
CA GLY A 222 30.12 4.73 -14.05
C GLY A 222 29.94 6.18 -14.53
N GLY A 223 30.64 6.63 -15.58
CA GLY A 223 30.64 8.05 -16.00
C GLY A 223 29.55 8.47 -17.00
N HIS A 224 29.07 7.56 -17.85
CA HIS A 224 28.20 7.90 -18.98
C HIS A 224 26.71 8.09 -18.62
N ALA A 225 26.22 7.36 -17.61
CA ALA A 225 24.81 7.36 -17.24
C ALA A 225 24.31 8.72 -16.72
N LEU A 226 25.19 9.48 -16.04
CA LEU A 226 24.85 10.80 -15.50
C LEU A 226 24.79 11.86 -16.61
N GLN A 227 25.67 11.76 -17.61
CA GLN A 227 25.71 12.67 -18.76
C GLN A 227 24.50 12.47 -19.68
N ASP A 228 24.11 11.21 -19.92
CA ASP A 228 22.92 10.88 -20.72
C ASP A 228 21.63 11.29 -20.00
N TYR A 229 21.57 11.13 -18.68
CA TYR A 229 20.43 11.60 -17.88
C TYR A 229 20.28 13.12 -17.89
N GLN A 230 21.39 13.87 -17.79
CA GLN A 230 21.39 15.32 -17.89
C GLN A 230 20.95 15.80 -19.28
N MET A 231 21.42 15.14 -20.34
CA MET A 231 20.98 15.43 -21.71
C MET A 231 19.49 15.15 -21.91
N GLN A 232 18.97 14.05 -21.33
CA GLN A 232 17.56 13.67 -21.45
C GLN A 232 16.63 14.65 -20.73
N LEU A 233 17.02 15.16 -19.56
CA LEU A 233 16.32 16.23 -18.84
C LEU A 233 16.25 17.52 -19.67
N MET A 234 17.38 17.93 -20.25
CA MET A 234 17.46 19.11 -21.09
C MET A 234 16.55 19.00 -22.35
N LEU A 235 16.50 17.83 -22.98
CA LEU A 235 15.62 17.58 -24.13
C LEU A 235 14.14 17.58 -23.73
N LEU A 236 13.81 17.04 -22.54
CA LEU A 236 12.46 17.04 -22.00
C LEU A 236 11.99 18.47 -21.67
N GLU A 237 12.89 19.29 -21.13
CA GLU A 237 12.62 20.69 -20.82
C GLU A 237 12.41 21.53 -22.10
N GLN A 238 13.19 21.28 -23.16
CA GLN A 238 12.95 21.86 -24.48
C GLN A 238 11.60 21.46 -25.08
N GLN A 239 11.19 20.19 -24.95
CA GLN A 239 9.87 19.75 -25.42
C GLN A 239 8.72 20.39 -24.63
N ASN A 240 8.86 20.50 -23.31
CA ASN A 240 7.85 21.16 -22.47
C ASN A 240 7.76 22.65 -22.78
N LYS A 241 8.89 23.33 -23.03
CA LYS A 241 8.92 24.74 -23.45
C LYS A 241 8.21 24.94 -24.79
N LYS A 242 8.40 24.03 -25.76
CA LYS A 242 7.66 24.04 -27.03
C LYS A 242 6.15 23.87 -26.82
N ARG A 243 5.72 22.92 -25.98
CA ARG A 243 4.30 22.71 -25.66
C ARG A 243 3.68 23.94 -25.00
N LEU A 244 4.42 24.59 -24.10
CA LEU A 244 3.94 25.79 -23.41
C LEU A 244 3.80 26.99 -24.37
N CYS A 245 4.76 27.19 -25.28
CA CYS A 245 4.66 28.23 -26.31
C CYS A 245 3.46 28.00 -27.24
N TRP A 246 3.23 26.76 -27.67
CA TRP A 246 2.07 26.41 -28.49
C TRP A 246 0.75 26.64 -27.75
N ALA A 247 0.66 26.25 -26.47
CA ALA A 247 -0.53 26.46 -25.65
C ALA A 247 -0.83 27.96 -25.41
N ARG A 248 0.19 28.81 -25.32
CA ARG A 248 0.02 30.27 -25.22
C ARG A 248 -0.46 30.87 -26.54
N GLN A 249 0.12 30.45 -27.66
CA GLN A 249 -0.30 30.91 -28.99
C GLN A 249 -1.76 30.51 -29.29
N GLU A 250 -2.19 29.33 -28.83
CA GLU A 250 -3.57 28.86 -28.96
C GLU A 250 -4.53 29.72 -28.12
N GLN A 251 -4.14 30.15 -26.91
CA GLN A 251 -4.93 31.09 -26.11
C GLN A 251 -4.99 32.51 -26.71
N ASP A 252 -3.88 33.02 -27.26
CA ASP A 252 -3.84 34.34 -27.88
C ASP A 252 -4.69 34.41 -29.18
N SER A 253 -4.82 33.29 -29.90
CA SER A 253 -5.71 33.20 -31.07
C SER A 253 -7.20 33.21 -30.73
N ILE A 254 -7.58 32.90 -29.48
CA ILE A 254 -8.97 32.83 -29.01
C ILE A 254 -9.48 34.20 -28.51
N VAL A 255 -8.59 35.14 -28.18
CA VAL A 255 -8.97 36.42 -27.55
C VAL A 255 -9.27 37.55 -28.56
N CYS A 256 -8.97 37.40 -29.85
CA CYS A 256 -9.07 38.53 -30.82
C CYS A 256 -10.15 38.41 -31.93
N SER A 257 -11.18 37.57 -31.80
CA SER A 257 -12.18 37.38 -32.87
C SER A 257 -13.62 37.65 -32.42
N THR A 258 -13.95 38.92 -32.12
CA THR A 258 -15.33 39.42 -32.09
C THR A 258 -15.45 40.68 -32.95
N SER A 259 -15.57 40.53 -34.28
CA SER A 259 -16.39 41.40 -35.15
C SER A 259 -16.22 41.07 -36.64
N ASN A 260 -17.36 40.91 -37.31
CA ASN A 260 -17.67 41.09 -38.74
C ASN A 260 -17.37 39.96 -39.75
N ILE A 261 -18.43 39.60 -40.50
CA ILE A 261 -18.53 38.61 -41.59
C ILE A 261 -18.39 39.33 -42.97
N PRO A 262 -17.75 38.72 -43.99
CA PRO A 262 -18.43 38.33 -45.25
C PRO A 262 -18.01 36.94 -45.81
N PRO A 263 -18.68 36.38 -46.86
CA PRO A 263 -18.64 34.94 -47.22
C PRO A 263 -17.85 34.65 -48.54
N PRO A 264 -17.89 33.45 -49.19
CA PRO A 264 -16.90 32.37 -49.03
C PRO A 264 -16.26 31.85 -50.34
N SER A 265 -15.13 31.12 -50.27
CA SER A 265 -14.69 30.15 -51.31
C SER A 265 -13.56 29.24 -50.81
N PRO A 266 -13.34 28.05 -51.43
CA PRO A 266 -13.08 26.81 -50.71
C PRO A 266 -11.60 26.43 -50.70
N THR A 267 -11.04 26.19 -49.52
CA THR A 267 -9.78 25.43 -49.37
C THR A 267 -9.84 24.55 -48.12
N HIS A 268 -9.35 23.33 -48.31
CA HIS A 268 -9.32 22.20 -47.38
C HIS A 268 -8.91 22.55 -45.93
N PRO A 269 -9.51 21.93 -44.90
CA PRO A 269 -8.91 21.95 -43.56
C PRO A 269 -7.76 20.94 -43.49
N PRO A 270 -6.65 21.27 -42.79
CA PRO A 270 -5.56 20.34 -42.58
C PRO A 270 -5.96 19.29 -41.54
N THR A 271 -5.61 18.05 -41.87
CA THR A 271 -5.66 16.85 -41.05
C THR A 271 -5.01 17.11 -39.68
N GLN A 272 -5.79 17.07 -38.60
CA GLN A 272 -5.21 16.96 -37.25
C GLN A 272 -4.57 15.58 -37.09
N PRO A 273 -3.39 15.48 -36.44
CA PRO A 273 -2.77 14.20 -36.20
C PRO A 273 -3.61 13.39 -35.19
N PHE A 274 -4.10 12.25 -35.66
CA PHE A 274 -4.67 11.18 -34.87
C PHE A 274 -3.74 10.86 -33.68
N ILE A 275 -4.17 11.19 -32.46
CA ILE A 275 -3.63 10.56 -31.26
C ILE A 275 -4.31 9.21 -31.13
N HIS A 276 -3.56 8.15 -31.45
CA HIS A 276 -3.94 6.76 -31.17
C HIS A 276 -4.19 6.61 -29.67
N TYR A 277 -5.45 6.43 -29.27
CA TYR A 277 -5.76 5.86 -27.96
C TYR A 277 -5.68 4.34 -28.08
N PRO A 278 -4.82 3.64 -27.34
CA PRO A 278 -4.80 2.19 -27.37
C PRO A 278 -6.10 1.63 -26.76
N ILE A 279 -6.74 0.76 -27.52
CA ILE A 279 -7.90 -0.06 -27.16
C ILE A 279 -7.56 -0.88 -25.90
N PRO A 280 -8.46 -1.01 -24.91
CA PRO A 280 -8.22 -1.89 -23.75
C PRO A 280 -8.33 -3.35 -24.18
N CYS A 281 -7.22 -4.09 -24.08
CA CYS A 281 -7.11 -5.52 -24.36
C CYS A 281 -8.20 -6.36 -23.67
N THR A 282 -8.91 -7.14 -24.48
CA THR A 282 -9.57 -8.37 -24.07
C THR A 282 -8.57 -9.53 -24.04
N THR A 283 -8.72 -10.36 -23.01
CA THR A 283 -8.32 -11.77 -22.90
C THR A 283 -6.84 -12.13 -22.74
N THR A 284 -6.62 -12.99 -21.74
CA THR A 284 -5.48 -13.86 -21.43
C THR A 284 -4.31 -13.28 -20.62
N THR A 285 -4.19 -13.81 -19.39
CA THR A 285 -2.95 -14.04 -18.61
C THR A 285 -2.10 -12.86 -18.12
N SER A 286 -2.67 -11.68 -17.85
CA SER A 286 -1.97 -10.66 -17.05
C SER A 286 -2.55 -10.50 -15.65
N THR A 287 -1.66 -10.56 -14.66
CA THR A 287 -1.83 -10.52 -13.19
C THR A 287 -2.32 -9.18 -12.66
N SER A 288 -3.22 -8.51 -13.37
CA SER A 288 -3.59 -7.14 -13.11
C SER A 288 -5.08 -7.07 -12.72
N GLY A 289 -5.41 -7.66 -11.57
CA GLY A 289 -6.62 -7.33 -10.79
C GLY A 289 -6.39 -6.10 -9.90
N PRO A 290 -7.39 -5.59 -9.16
CA PRO A 290 -7.16 -4.48 -8.24
C PRO A 290 -6.05 -4.83 -7.26
N ILE A 291 -5.17 -3.87 -7.07
CA ILE A 291 -3.93 -3.99 -6.30
C ILE A 291 -4.31 -3.90 -4.82
N TRP A 292 -4.96 -4.94 -4.26
CA TRP A 292 -4.94 -5.19 -2.82
C TRP A 292 -3.71 -6.02 -2.51
N THR A 293 -2.55 -5.49 -2.87
CA THR A 293 -1.28 -6.03 -2.44
C THR A 293 -0.75 -5.05 -1.40
N ALA A 294 -0.51 -5.54 -0.18
CA ALA A 294 0.21 -4.75 0.79
C ALA A 294 1.67 -4.50 0.31
N PRO A 295 2.36 -3.45 0.80
CA PRO A 295 1.78 -2.33 1.52
C PRO A 295 0.84 -1.54 0.59
N LEU A 296 -0.39 -1.29 1.06
CA LEU A 296 -1.31 -0.40 0.37
C LEU A 296 -0.64 0.97 0.29
N ALA A 297 -0.69 1.61 -0.89
CA ALA A 297 -0.16 2.96 -1.03
C ALA A 297 -0.76 3.87 0.06
N PRO A 298 0.02 4.76 0.70
CA PRO A 298 -0.45 5.57 1.82
C PRO A 298 -1.75 6.33 1.52
N ARG A 299 -1.92 6.79 0.27
CA ARG A 299 -3.13 7.47 -0.22
C ARG A 299 -4.41 6.64 -0.15
N TYR A 300 -4.34 5.31 -0.23
CA TYR A 300 -5.50 4.42 -0.11
C TYR A 300 -5.72 4.00 1.33
N PHE A 301 -4.64 3.70 2.05
CA PHE A 301 -4.73 3.39 3.49
C PHE A 301 -5.34 4.55 4.28
N ASN A 302 -4.95 5.79 3.96
CA ASN A 302 -5.49 7.02 4.56
C ASN A 302 -6.94 7.35 4.11
N LYS A 303 -7.59 6.48 3.33
CA LYS A 303 -9.03 6.58 3.03
C LYS A 303 -9.85 5.56 3.83
N ILE A 304 -9.22 4.68 4.62
CA ILE A 304 -9.90 3.58 5.32
C ILE A 304 -10.50 4.08 6.63
N HIS A 305 -11.82 4.03 6.76
CA HIS A 305 -12.50 4.43 8.00
C HIS A 305 -12.88 3.28 8.94
N HIS A 306 -12.90 2.04 8.43
CA HIS A 306 -13.39 0.88 9.18
C HIS A 306 -12.33 -0.22 9.24
N PHE A 307 -11.80 -0.46 10.44
CA PHE A 307 -10.78 -1.47 10.69
C PHE A 307 -11.34 -2.60 11.54
N HIS A 308 -10.98 -3.82 11.16
CA HIS A 308 -11.13 -4.99 12.01
C HIS A 308 -9.75 -5.59 12.26
N ILE A 309 -9.34 -5.74 13.52
CA ILE A 309 -8.03 -6.28 13.86
C ILE A 309 -8.22 -7.64 14.53
N THR A 310 -7.58 -8.67 13.98
CA THR A 310 -7.64 -10.03 14.49
C THR A 310 -6.28 -10.47 15.02
N PHE A 311 -6.21 -10.81 16.30
CA PHE A 311 -5.05 -11.42 16.94
C PHE A 311 -5.18 -12.93 16.84
N LEU A 312 -4.19 -13.59 16.25
CA LEU A 312 -4.13 -15.04 16.11
C LEU A 312 -2.88 -15.54 16.83
N PHE A 313 -3.06 -16.12 18.01
CA PHE A 313 -1.99 -16.82 18.71
C PHE A 313 -1.79 -18.22 18.11
N PRO A 314 -0.53 -18.65 17.97
CA PRO A 314 -0.24 -20.00 17.51
C PRO A 314 -0.62 -21.03 18.56
N SER A 315 -0.89 -22.25 18.13
CA SER A 315 -1.09 -23.36 19.06
C SER A 315 0.24 -23.88 19.60
N THR A 316 0.21 -24.58 20.75
CA THR A 316 1.38 -25.30 21.29
C THR A 316 1.97 -26.30 20.29
N THR A 317 1.11 -26.91 19.47
CA THR A 317 1.48 -27.78 18.35
C THR A 317 2.21 -27.03 17.23
N GLN A 318 1.77 -25.83 16.87
CA GLN A 318 2.47 -24.97 15.89
C GLN A 318 3.80 -24.44 16.43
N LEU A 319 3.92 -24.31 17.75
CA LEU A 319 5.13 -23.88 18.43
C LEU A 319 6.12 -25.02 18.71
N HIS A 320 5.78 -26.28 18.39
CA HIS A 320 6.58 -27.45 18.72
C HIS A 320 6.98 -27.51 20.21
N THR A 321 6.05 -27.16 21.10
CA THR A 321 6.29 -27.06 22.55
C THR A 321 5.26 -27.86 23.35
N THR A 322 5.55 -28.14 24.62
CA THR A 322 4.66 -28.87 25.51
C THR A 322 3.53 -27.99 26.04
N TYR A 323 2.37 -28.61 26.26
CA TYR A 323 1.24 -27.98 26.95
C TYR A 323 1.28 -28.33 28.45
N PRO A 324 0.96 -27.40 29.36
CA PRO A 324 0.68 -25.98 29.12
C PRO A 324 1.94 -25.19 28.75
N LEU A 325 1.79 -24.13 27.95
CA LEU A 325 2.90 -23.26 27.60
C LEU A 325 3.50 -22.64 28.88
N ALA A 326 4.83 -22.70 29.01
CA ALA A 326 5.50 -22.15 30.18
C ALA A 326 5.22 -20.64 30.35
N PRO A 327 4.99 -20.13 31.58
CA PRO A 327 4.57 -18.74 31.80
C PRO A 327 5.54 -17.69 31.23
N PHE A 328 6.84 -17.96 31.24
CA PHE A 328 7.85 -17.05 30.68
C PHE A 328 7.75 -16.96 29.15
N LEU A 329 7.48 -18.08 28.46
CA LEU A 329 7.26 -18.10 27.01
C LEU A 329 5.97 -17.40 26.64
N ALA A 330 4.89 -17.62 27.40
CA ALA A 330 3.62 -16.93 27.21
C ALA A 330 3.79 -15.41 27.35
N SER A 331 4.56 -14.97 28.34
CA SER A 331 4.87 -13.56 28.58
C SER A 331 5.72 -12.96 27.45
N ALA A 332 6.78 -13.65 27.02
CA ALA A 332 7.60 -13.21 25.88
C ALA A 332 6.74 -13.00 24.61
N ARG A 333 5.80 -13.93 24.34
CA ARG A 333 4.85 -13.79 23.23
C ARG A 333 3.91 -12.59 23.38
N LEU A 334 3.46 -12.26 24.60
CA LEU A 334 2.66 -11.05 24.80
C LEU A 334 3.41 -9.79 24.41
N TYR A 335 4.69 -9.70 24.76
CA TYR A 335 5.53 -8.56 24.36
C TYR A 335 5.75 -8.52 22.85
N ASP A 336 6.01 -9.66 22.20
CA ASP A 336 6.14 -9.74 20.73
C ASP A 336 4.87 -9.21 20.01
N TYR A 337 3.69 -9.53 20.54
CA TYR A 337 2.43 -9.01 20.01
C TYR A 337 2.23 -7.53 20.37
N SER A 338 2.63 -7.09 21.56
CA SER A 338 2.59 -5.68 21.96
C SER A 338 3.41 -4.80 21.00
N ASP A 339 4.61 -5.25 20.61
CA ASP A 339 5.46 -4.54 19.66
C ASP A 339 4.75 -4.35 18.31
N LYS A 340 4.12 -5.42 17.79
CA LYS A 340 3.31 -5.38 16.56
C LYS A 340 2.11 -4.44 16.69
N ILE A 341 1.47 -4.41 17.86
CA ILE A 341 0.34 -3.52 18.15
C ILE A 341 0.79 -2.06 18.15
N HIS A 342 1.88 -1.74 18.86
CA HIS A 342 2.40 -0.37 18.91
C HIS A 342 2.84 0.13 17.54
N SER A 343 3.45 -0.73 16.71
CA SER A 343 3.75 -0.42 15.31
C SER A 343 2.49 -0.09 14.50
N LEU A 344 1.44 -0.90 14.63
CA LEU A 344 0.14 -0.64 14.00
C LEU A 344 -0.50 0.66 14.50
N ILE A 345 -0.47 0.91 15.82
CA ILE A 345 -1.00 2.14 16.43
C ILE A 345 -0.25 3.36 15.89
N GLY A 346 1.08 3.30 15.79
CA GLY A 346 1.89 4.35 15.19
C GLY A 346 1.41 4.71 13.79
N ARG A 347 1.01 3.70 12.98
CA ARG A 347 0.42 3.93 11.66
C ARG A 347 -1.00 4.51 11.72
N LEU A 348 -1.85 4.01 12.60
CA LEU A 348 -3.22 4.50 12.77
C LEU A 348 -3.25 5.97 13.26
N LEU A 349 -2.27 6.39 14.05
CA LEU A 349 -2.11 7.78 14.50
C LEU A 349 -1.74 8.75 13.37
N GLN A 350 -1.24 8.26 12.24
CA GLN A 350 -0.92 9.09 11.07
C GLN A 350 -2.14 9.35 10.17
N LEU A 351 -3.31 8.77 10.49
CA LEU A 351 -4.53 9.01 9.73
C LEU A 351 -4.96 10.47 9.93
N THR A 352 -5.30 11.13 8.82
CA THR A 352 -5.74 12.54 8.81
C THR A 352 -7.22 12.69 9.16
N HIS A 353 -7.92 11.60 9.46
CA HIS A 353 -9.35 11.54 9.73
C HIS A 353 -9.62 10.61 10.93
N PRO A 354 -10.74 10.78 11.64
CA PRO A 354 -11.14 9.86 12.70
C PRO A 354 -11.46 8.47 12.15
N ILE A 355 -11.27 7.45 13.00
CA ILE A 355 -11.65 6.07 12.70
C ILE A 355 -13.14 5.91 13.02
N SER A 356 -13.94 5.55 12.03
CA SER A 356 -15.39 5.38 12.19
C SER A 356 -15.71 4.09 12.96
N THR A 357 -15.03 2.99 12.65
CA THR A 357 -15.24 1.71 13.34
C THR A 357 -13.91 1.03 13.59
N LEU A 358 -13.67 0.64 14.84
CA LEU A 358 -12.56 -0.23 15.23
C LEU A 358 -13.12 -1.46 15.92
N SER A 359 -12.96 -2.63 15.31
CA SER A 359 -13.42 -3.90 15.87
C SER A 359 -12.25 -4.83 16.12
N LEU A 360 -12.12 -5.34 17.34
CA LEU A 360 -11.02 -6.23 17.72
C LEU A 360 -11.52 -7.67 17.90
N ARG A 361 -10.68 -8.65 17.58
CA ARG A 361 -10.93 -10.07 17.83
C ARG A 361 -9.67 -10.73 18.32
N ILE A 362 -9.71 -11.39 19.47
CA ILE A 362 -8.55 -12.11 20.01
C ILE A 362 -8.81 -13.62 19.95
N LYS A 363 -7.87 -14.39 19.41
CA LYS A 363 -7.89 -15.85 19.42
C LYS A 363 -6.60 -16.37 20.05
N PHE A 364 -6.70 -16.96 21.23
CA PHE A 364 -5.58 -17.48 22.00
C PHE A 364 -5.17 -18.91 21.65
N SER A 365 -5.97 -19.64 20.85
CA SER A 365 -5.78 -21.09 20.66
C SER A 365 -5.61 -21.79 22.03
N ASP A 366 -4.71 -22.77 22.14
CA ASP A 366 -4.34 -23.46 23.39
C ASP A 366 -3.13 -22.83 24.11
N THR A 367 -2.75 -21.59 23.77
CA THR A 367 -1.61 -20.88 24.39
C THR A 367 -1.81 -20.69 25.91
N TYR A 368 -3.05 -20.47 26.35
CA TYR A 368 -3.40 -20.20 27.74
C TYR A 368 -4.29 -21.32 28.29
N ALA A 369 -3.85 -21.95 29.37
CA ALA A 369 -4.57 -23.08 29.99
C ALA A 369 -5.78 -22.65 30.84
N THR A 370 -5.76 -21.43 31.39
CA THR A 370 -6.79 -20.94 32.30
C THR A 370 -7.49 -19.71 31.76
N ARG A 371 -8.79 -19.55 32.05
CA ARG A 371 -9.56 -18.37 31.67
C ARG A 371 -8.93 -17.09 32.24
N SER A 372 -8.48 -17.11 33.50
CA SER A 372 -7.88 -15.96 34.19
C SER A 372 -6.59 -15.47 33.51
N SER A 373 -5.71 -16.38 33.09
CA SER A 373 -4.47 -16.00 32.37
C SER A 373 -4.78 -15.40 30.99
N ALA A 374 -5.78 -15.93 30.29
CA ALA A 374 -6.26 -15.38 29.02
C ALA A 374 -6.94 -14.00 29.20
N ILE A 375 -7.65 -13.76 30.30
CA ILE A 375 -8.22 -12.45 30.66
C ILE A 375 -7.09 -11.43 30.84
N TYR A 376 -6.07 -11.76 31.64
CA TYR A 376 -4.91 -10.89 31.84
C TYR A 376 -4.20 -10.56 30.53
N ALA A 377 -3.93 -11.58 29.72
CA ALA A 377 -3.34 -11.44 28.39
C ALA A 377 -4.18 -10.52 27.49
N ALA A 378 -5.50 -10.67 27.47
CA ALA A 378 -6.38 -9.82 26.67
C ALA A 378 -6.34 -8.37 27.14
N GLN A 379 -6.39 -8.11 28.44
CA GLN A 379 -6.28 -6.75 28.99
C GLN A 379 -4.95 -6.11 28.61
N PHE A 380 -3.84 -6.86 28.72
CA PHE A 380 -2.51 -6.41 28.34
C PHE A 380 -2.46 -5.97 26.87
N LEU A 381 -2.94 -6.79 25.93
CA LEU A 381 -2.95 -6.48 24.49
C LEU A 381 -3.87 -5.30 24.12
N LEU A 382 -4.89 -5.03 24.92
CA LEU A 382 -5.84 -3.95 24.67
C LEU A 382 -5.35 -2.59 25.18
N ARG A 383 -4.48 -2.56 26.20
CA ARG A 383 -3.95 -1.32 26.80
C ARG A 383 -3.30 -0.37 25.77
N PRO A 384 -2.41 -0.82 24.87
CA PRO A 384 -1.79 0.05 23.88
C PRO A 384 -2.79 0.91 23.08
N PHE A 385 -3.96 0.35 22.74
CA PHE A 385 -4.97 1.06 21.94
C PHE A 385 -5.47 2.34 22.60
N ARG A 386 -5.35 2.51 23.92
CA ARG A 386 -5.70 3.74 24.66
C ARG A 386 -4.88 4.97 24.25
N ARG A 387 -3.86 4.80 23.40
CA ARG A 387 -3.13 5.89 22.71
C ARG A 387 -3.92 6.48 21.54
N LEU A 388 -4.88 5.73 21.00
CA LEU A 388 -5.83 6.22 20.01
C LEU A 388 -6.96 6.97 20.71
N SER A 389 -7.56 7.93 20.00
CA SER A 389 -8.70 8.71 20.47
C SER A 389 -9.61 9.05 19.29
N ASN A 390 -10.80 9.58 19.57
CA ASN A 390 -11.78 9.99 18.56
C ASN A 390 -12.21 8.83 17.63
N ILE A 391 -12.43 7.65 18.20
CA ILE A 391 -12.98 6.49 17.50
C ILE A 391 -14.49 6.45 17.75
N ARG A 392 -15.30 6.49 16.68
CA ARG A 392 -16.76 6.56 16.80
C ARG A 392 -17.37 5.27 17.35
N ASN A 393 -16.96 4.12 16.81
CA ASN A 393 -17.49 2.80 17.20
C ASN A 393 -16.36 1.80 17.53
N PRO A 394 -15.74 1.89 18.73
CA PRO A 394 -14.85 0.85 19.23
C PRO A 394 -15.64 -0.35 19.77
N SER A 395 -15.23 -1.55 19.41
CA SER A 395 -15.87 -2.80 19.83
C SER A 395 -14.89 -3.96 19.92
N ILE A 396 -15.22 -4.93 20.77
CA ILE A 396 -14.53 -6.22 20.84
C ILE A 396 -15.54 -7.27 20.39
N SER A 397 -15.23 -7.94 19.28
CA SER A 397 -16.14 -8.88 18.63
C SER A 397 -16.13 -10.26 19.27
N ALA A 398 -14.99 -10.73 19.76
CA ALA A 398 -14.85 -12.01 20.46
C ALA A 398 -13.46 -12.10 21.12
N ILE A 399 -13.36 -12.79 22.25
CA ILE A 399 -12.10 -13.22 22.86
C ILE A 399 -12.18 -14.72 23.04
N LYS A 400 -11.52 -15.47 22.16
CA LYS A 400 -11.65 -16.93 22.10
C LYS A 400 -10.40 -17.64 22.59
N MET A 401 -10.59 -18.73 23.31
CA MET A 401 -9.54 -19.69 23.65
C MET A 401 -9.99 -21.11 23.30
N SER A 402 -9.05 -21.99 23.01
CA SER A 402 -9.31 -23.40 22.69
C SER A 402 -8.66 -24.27 23.76
N PRO A 403 -9.36 -25.28 24.31
CA PRO A 403 -8.71 -26.27 25.15
C PRO A 403 -7.73 -27.12 24.33
N TYR A 404 -6.72 -27.68 24.99
CA TYR A 404 -5.73 -28.58 24.39
C TYR A 404 -6.42 -29.79 23.74
N GLN A 405 -5.95 -30.22 22.56
CA GLN A 405 -6.48 -31.37 21.78
C GLN A 405 -7.95 -31.23 21.32
N SER A 406 -8.28 -30.10 20.69
CA SER A 406 -9.46 -29.98 19.81
C SER A 406 -10.83 -29.98 20.49
N GLY A 407 -10.95 -29.43 21.71
CA GLY A 407 -12.26 -29.06 22.23
C GLY A 407 -12.81 -27.77 21.58
N PRO A 408 -14.11 -27.46 21.78
CA PRO A 408 -14.75 -26.29 21.16
C PRO A 408 -14.08 -24.97 21.60
N GLU A 409 -14.01 -23.99 20.68
CA GLU A 409 -13.58 -22.62 21.03
C GLU A 409 -14.52 -22.05 22.10
N ILE A 410 -13.97 -21.65 23.24
CA ILE A 410 -14.67 -20.99 24.34
C ILE A 410 -14.53 -19.49 24.16
N ASP A 411 -15.65 -18.76 24.15
CA ASP A 411 -15.65 -17.30 24.17
C ASP A 411 -15.62 -16.80 25.62
N ILE A 412 -14.56 -16.10 25.99
CA ILE A 412 -14.33 -15.51 27.31
C ILE A 412 -15.32 -14.36 27.59
N LEU A 413 -15.96 -13.82 26.55
CA LEU A 413 -17.01 -12.80 26.72
C LEU A 413 -18.39 -13.41 27.02
N SER A 414 -18.58 -14.71 26.78
CA SER A 414 -19.83 -15.40 27.06
C SER A 414 -19.82 -16.00 28.48
N PRO A 415 -20.95 -15.98 29.20
CA PRO A 415 -21.08 -16.71 30.46
C PRO A 415 -20.87 -18.21 30.24
N LEU A 416 -20.19 -18.88 31.18
CA LEU A 416 -19.97 -20.32 31.13
C LEU A 416 -21.31 -21.06 31.03
N PRO A 417 -21.46 -22.07 30.16
CA PRO A 417 -22.66 -22.92 30.18
C PRO A 417 -22.76 -23.62 31.54
N PRO A 418 -23.96 -23.76 32.13
CA PRO A 418 -24.14 -24.46 33.38
C PRO A 418 -23.66 -25.92 33.25
N LEU A 419 -22.89 -26.38 34.23
CA LEU A 419 -22.45 -27.78 34.33
C LEU A 419 -23.67 -28.71 34.33
N PRO A 420 -23.65 -29.88 33.65
CA PRO A 420 -24.75 -30.83 33.73
C PRO A 420 -24.78 -31.52 35.10
N LEU A 421 -25.76 -31.14 35.93
CA LEU A 421 -26.29 -31.80 37.14
C LEU A 421 -25.35 -31.96 38.36
N PRO A 422 -25.90 -31.81 39.59
CA PRO A 422 -26.36 -33.01 40.30
C PRO A 422 -27.60 -32.82 41.20
N LEU A 423 -28.45 -33.87 41.24
CA LEU A 423 -29.28 -34.31 42.38
C LEU A 423 -30.39 -33.38 42.95
N PRO A 424 -31.39 -33.95 43.66
CA PRO A 424 -32.64 -33.27 44.00
C PRO A 424 -32.49 -32.42 45.26
N TYR A 425 -31.95 -31.21 45.13
CA TYR A 425 -32.06 -30.16 46.15
C TYR A 425 -32.28 -28.81 45.45
N PRO A 426 -33.02 -27.87 46.07
CA PRO A 426 -33.48 -26.66 45.39
C PRO A 426 -32.28 -25.81 44.93
N PRO A 427 -32.35 -25.19 43.74
CA PRO A 427 -31.21 -24.52 43.14
C PRO A 427 -30.85 -23.28 43.97
N PRO A 428 -29.58 -23.08 44.35
CA PRO A 428 -29.17 -21.76 44.80
C PRO A 428 -29.26 -20.82 43.60
N SER A 429 -29.92 -19.69 43.85
CA SER A 429 -29.96 -18.44 43.11
C SER A 429 -28.90 -18.31 42.02
N THR A 430 -29.37 -18.02 40.80
CA THR A 430 -28.67 -17.42 39.66
C THR A 430 -27.18 -17.15 39.91
N SER A 431 -26.31 -18.02 39.38
CA SER A 431 -24.85 -17.92 39.46
C SER A 431 -24.39 -16.50 39.14
N ALA A 432 -24.00 -15.75 40.16
CA ALA A 432 -23.41 -14.43 40.00
C ALA A 432 -22.15 -14.55 39.12
N PRO A 433 -21.91 -13.60 38.20
CA PRO A 433 -20.68 -13.59 37.41
C PRO A 433 -19.48 -13.59 38.34
N SER A 434 -18.42 -14.32 37.96
CA SER A 434 -17.19 -14.34 38.76
C SER A 434 -16.63 -12.91 38.90
N ILE A 435 -15.89 -12.65 39.99
CA ILE A 435 -15.24 -11.34 40.22
C ILE A 435 -14.35 -10.95 39.02
N GLU A 436 -13.68 -11.94 38.43
CA GLU A 436 -12.81 -11.75 37.26
C GLU A 436 -13.58 -11.32 35.99
N GLU A 437 -14.75 -11.90 35.73
CA GLU A 437 -15.61 -11.50 34.61
C GLU A 437 -16.14 -10.08 34.80
N THR A 438 -16.53 -9.74 36.04
CA THR A 438 -16.97 -8.38 36.38
C THR A 438 -15.85 -7.37 36.15
N ASN A 439 -14.62 -7.70 36.57
CA ASN A 439 -13.43 -6.88 36.35
C ASN A 439 -13.10 -6.72 34.86
N LEU A 440 -13.21 -7.80 34.07
CA LEU A 440 -13.03 -7.73 32.62
C LEU A 440 -14.07 -6.81 31.99
N HIS A 441 -15.36 -6.99 32.27
CA HIS A 441 -16.41 -6.15 31.70
C HIS A 441 -16.26 -4.68 32.11
N ALA A 442 -15.85 -4.39 33.35
CA ALA A 442 -15.55 -3.04 33.80
C ALA A 442 -14.36 -2.44 33.03
N PHE A 443 -13.27 -3.20 32.87
CA PHE A 443 -12.12 -2.79 32.06
C PHE A 443 -12.52 -2.51 30.60
N LEU A 444 -13.28 -3.41 29.96
CA LEU A 444 -13.71 -3.25 28.57
C LEU A 444 -14.62 -2.03 28.38
N ARG A 445 -15.48 -1.73 29.37
CA ARG A 445 -16.31 -0.53 29.38
C ARG A 445 -15.45 0.73 29.44
N SER A 446 -14.52 0.80 30.41
CA SER A 446 -13.57 1.91 30.51
C SER A 446 -12.76 2.07 29.23
N TRP A 447 -12.19 0.98 28.72
CA TRP A 447 -11.41 0.98 27.47
C TRP A 447 -12.20 1.51 26.27
N LYS A 448 -13.49 1.17 26.15
CA LYS A 448 -14.35 1.66 25.08
C LYS A 448 -14.58 3.17 25.16
N GLU A 449 -14.80 3.69 26.36
CA GLU A 449 -15.01 5.12 26.58
C GLU A 449 -13.71 5.91 26.39
N ASP A 450 -12.56 5.36 26.80
CA ASP A 450 -11.24 5.95 26.56
C ASP A 450 -10.97 6.18 25.06
N LEU A 451 -11.37 5.23 24.21
CA LEU A 451 -11.19 5.34 22.75
C LEU A 451 -12.14 6.32 22.07
N LYS A 452 -13.33 6.54 22.64
CA LYS A 452 -14.30 7.52 22.15
C LYS A 452 -13.96 8.94 22.56
N ALA A 453 -13.19 9.12 23.63
CA ALA A 453 -12.77 10.42 24.11
C ALA A 453 -12.05 11.21 23.00
N GLU A 454 -12.18 12.53 23.03
CA GLU A 454 -11.53 13.40 22.03
C GLU A 454 -10.00 13.33 22.17
N MET A 455 -9.53 13.35 23.41
CA MET A 455 -8.12 13.24 23.78
C MET A 455 -7.76 11.84 24.25
N PRO A 456 -6.59 11.32 23.84
CA PRO A 456 -6.16 9.99 24.26
C PRO A 456 -5.78 9.98 25.73
N VAL A 457 -6.23 8.94 26.44
CA VAL A 457 -5.95 8.75 27.87
C VAL A 457 -4.46 8.49 28.12
N MET A 458 -3.82 7.75 27.23
CA MET A 458 -2.36 7.63 27.23
C MET A 458 -1.75 8.73 26.36
N ARG A 459 -0.85 9.55 26.93
CA ARG A 459 -0.13 10.60 26.18
C ARG A 459 0.48 10.01 24.91
N ARG A 460 0.24 10.69 23.78
CA ARG A 460 0.92 10.42 22.50
C ARG A 460 2.42 10.70 22.72
N GLY A 461 3.28 9.69 22.55
CA GLY A 461 4.73 9.83 22.74
C GLY A 461 5.15 10.06 24.20
N SER A 462 5.16 8.99 25.01
CA SER A 462 6.00 9.02 26.22
C SER A 462 7.46 9.11 25.76
N ARG A 463 8.32 9.85 26.48
CA ARG A 463 9.75 9.94 26.16
C ARG A 463 10.38 8.54 26.06
N VAL A 464 9.96 7.63 26.95
CA VAL A 464 10.36 6.22 26.97
C VAL A 464 9.89 5.47 25.73
N PHE A 465 8.65 5.75 25.30
CA PHE A 465 8.08 5.11 24.12
C PHE A 465 8.89 5.46 22.86
N ASP A 466 9.16 6.75 22.64
CA ASP A 466 9.93 7.20 21.48
C ASP A 466 11.40 6.76 21.57
N ALA A 467 11.97 6.75 22.77
CA ALA A 467 13.34 6.31 23.01
C ALA A 467 13.51 4.80 22.76
N TYR A 468 12.55 3.97 23.16
CA TYR A 468 12.59 2.51 22.93
C TYR A 468 12.73 2.18 21.44
N TRP A 469 11.92 2.78 20.57
CA TRP A 469 11.96 2.48 19.13
C TRP A 469 13.27 2.95 18.48
N LYS A 470 13.84 4.06 18.95
CA LYS A 470 15.17 4.51 18.51
C LYS A 470 16.26 3.54 18.96
N LEU A 471 16.19 3.07 20.19
CA LEU A 471 17.12 2.08 20.74
C LEU A 471 17.04 0.76 19.98
N GLU A 472 15.85 0.23 19.72
CA GLU A 472 15.66 -1.01 18.97
C GLU A 472 16.21 -0.87 17.53
N ALA A 473 15.95 0.25 16.87
CA ALA A 473 16.49 0.52 15.54
C ALA A 473 18.03 0.60 15.54
N LEU A 474 18.62 1.22 16.58
CA LEU A 474 20.07 1.29 16.77
C LEU A 474 20.67 -0.12 16.93
N VAL A 475 20.17 -0.90 17.89
CA VAL A 475 20.67 -2.26 18.15
C VAL A 475 20.53 -3.15 16.93
N LYS A 476 19.42 -3.04 16.19
CA LYS A 476 19.22 -3.76 14.94
C LYS A 476 20.21 -3.32 13.86
N GLY A 477 20.42 -2.02 13.67
CA GLY A 477 21.38 -1.49 12.69
C GLY A 477 22.80 -1.96 12.97
N VAL A 478 23.19 -1.96 14.25
CA VAL A 478 24.49 -2.48 14.71
C VAL A 478 24.58 -3.99 14.43
N ARG A 479 23.56 -4.78 14.77
CA ARG A 479 23.52 -6.21 14.47
C ARG A 479 23.62 -6.54 12.97
N ASP A 480 22.90 -5.79 12.14
CA ASP A 480 22.93 -6.01 10.69
C ASP A 480 24.28 -5.64 10.08
N HIS A 481 24.99 -4.64 10.64
CA HIS A 481 26.33 -4.27 10.20
C HIS A 481 27.39 -5.33 10.56
N TYR A 482 27.31 -5.91 11.76
CA TYR A 482 28.29 -6.88 12.27
C TYR A 482 27.80 -8.33 12.18
N ARG A 483 27.07 -8.69 11.12
CA ARG A 483 26.57 -10.06 10.92
C ARG A 483 27.71 -11.09 10.96
N GLY A 484 27.59 -12.07 11.86
CA GLY A 484 28.54 -13.19 11.97
C GLY A 484 29.55 -13.06 13.11
N CYS A 485 29.62 -11.92 13.79
CA CYS A 485 30.41 -11.76 15.02
C CYS A 485 29.51 -12.03 16.24
N ASP A 486 30.00 -12.79 17.22
CA ASP A 486 29.31 -12.92 18.51
C ASP A 486 29.70 -11.76 19.42
N LEU A 487 28.90 -10.68 19.38
CA LEU A 487 29.13 -9.45 20.15
C LEU A 487 28.47 -9.50 21.54
N GLY A 488 28.18 -10.69 22.07
CA GLY A 488 27.34 -10.83 23.25
C GLY A 488 25.90 -10.40 22.99
N TRP A 489 25.39 -10.70 21.78
CA TRP A 489 24.04 -10.33 21.34
C TRP A 489 22.95 -10.78 22.31
N GLY A 490 23.16 -11.92 23.00
CA GLY A 490 22.25 -12.40 24.05
C GLY A 490 22.02 -11.36 25.15
N ARG A 491 23.08 -10.69 25.62
CA ARG A 491 22.98 -9.64 26.65
C ARG A 491 22.21 -8.42 26.14
N MET A 492 22.43 -8.04 24.88
CA MET A 492 21.68 -6.92 24.28
C MET A 492 20.20 -7.27 24.09
N GLU A 493 19.87 -8.52 23.74
CA GLU A 493 18.48 -8.99 23.62
C GLU A 493 17.77 -9.04 24.98
N GLU A 494 18.46 -9.48 26.03
CA GLU A 494 17.94 -9.43 27.41
C GLU A 494 17.64 -8.00 27.85
N LEU A 495 18.58 -7.07 27.60
CA LEU A 495 18.40 -5.64 27.90
C LEU A 495 17.25 -5.03 27.11
N LEU A 496 17.08 -5.38 25.83
CA LEU A 496 15.91 -4.99 25.05
C LEU A 496 14.61 -5.53 25.65
N GLY A 497 14.63 -6.75 26.19
CA GLY A 497 13.52 -7.32 26.96
C GLY A 497 13.15 -6.46 28.18
N VAL A 498 14.12 -6.01 28.97
CA VAL A 498 13.89 -5.10 30.11
C VAL A 498 13.39 -3.73 29.63
N ALA A 499 13.91 -3.22 28.51
CA ALA A 499 13.44 -1.97 27.89
C ALA A 499 11.96 -2.05 27.48
N ARG A 500 11.48 -3.21 27.01
CA ARG A 500 10.06 -3.44 26.68
C ARG A 500 9.17 -3.31 27.91
N VAL A 501 9.60 -3.87 29.05
CA VAL A 501 8.85 -3.76 30.31
C VAL A 501 8.76 -2.29 30.73
N ALA A 502 9.89 -1.58 30.75
CA ALA A 502 9.94 -0.16 31.10
C ALA A 502 9.07 0.70 30.16
N ARG A 503 8.98 0.35 28.87
CA ARG A 503 8.09 1.01 27.91
C ARG A 503 6.62 0.84 28.25
N GLU A 504 6.18 -0.36 28.63
CA GLU A 504 4.79 -0.63 28.98
C GLU A 504 4.39 0.06 30.29
N ASP A 505 5.31 0.10 31.26
CA ASP A 505 5.08 0.74 32.55
C ASP A 505 5.27 2.27 32.51
N GLY A 506 5.86 2.78 31.43
CA GLY A 506 6.22 4.20 31.31
C GLY A 506 7.35 4.61 32.27
N ASP A 507 8.17 3.65 32.71
CA ASP A 507 9.25 3.85 33.66
C ASP A 507 10.47 4.51 32.98
N GLU A 508 10.59 5.82 33.13
CA GLU A 508 11.70 6.59 32.57
C GLU A 508 13.05 6.26 33.24
N LEU A 509 13.03 5.93 34.53
CA LEU A 509 14.23 5.66 35.30
C LEU A 509 14.77 4.28 34.95
N GLY A 510 13.92 3.26 34.94
CA GLY A 510 14.28 1.91 34.50
C GLY A 510 14.79 1.89 33.07
N PHE A 511 14.16 2.65 32.16
CA PHE A 511 14.63 2.75 30.77
C PHE A 511 16.02 3.39 30.67
N ARG A 512 16.32 4.42 31.47
CA ARG A 512 17.65 5.06 31.48
C ARG A 512 18.75 4.09 31.89
N VAL A 513 18.51 3.28 32.93
CA VAL A 513 19.47 2.24 33.37
C VAL A 513 19.74 1.23 32.26
N VAL A 514 18.69 0.81 31.53
CA VAL A 514 18.84 -0.09 30.39
C VAL A 514 19.66 0.55 29.26
N TRP A 515 19.39 1.82 28.95
CA TRP A 515 20.16 2.58 27.96
C TRP A 515 21.65 2.65 28.30
N GLU A 516 21.99 3.00 29.55
CA GLU A 516 23.38 3.07 30.02
C GLU A 516 24.08 1.72 29.90
N ASN A 517 23.40 0.62 30.23
CA ASN A 517 23.93 -0.74 30.09
C ASN A 517 24.17 -1.14 28.62
N ILE A 518 23.28 -0.78 27.70
CA ILE A 518 23.45 -1.07 26.27
C ILE A 518 24.62 -0.27 25.70
N VAL A 519 24.68 1.02 26.02
CA VAL A 519 25.79 1.89 25.60
C VAL A 519 27.12 1.40 26.17
N GLY A 520 27.17 1.04 27.46
CA GLY A 520 28.37 0.48 28.09
C GLY A 520 28.83 -0.82 27.43
N THR A 521 27.89 -1.73 27.11
CA THR A 521 28.21 -2.98 26.38
C THR A 521 28.79 -2.68 25.00
N TRP A 522 28.22 -1.71 24.28
CA TRP A 522 28.70 -1.33 22.95
C TRP A 522 30.06 -0.62 22.98
N LEU A 523 30.27 0.32 23.91
CA LEU A 523 31.54 1.03 24.05
C LEU A 523 32.67 0.08 24.48
N GLY A 524 32.39 -0.85 25.40
CA GLY A 524 33.35 -1.88 25.79
C GLY A 524 33.80 -2.73 24.60
N TYR A 525 32.87 -3.12 23.72
CA TYR A 525 33.22 -3.83 22.48
C TYR A 525 34.12 -3.00 21.55
N LEU A 526 33.83 -1.71 21.36
CA LEU A 526 34.66 -0.84 20.51
C LEU A 526 36.07 -0.65 21.07
N GLU A 527 36.22 -0.59 22.40
CA GLU A 527 37.53 -0.52 23.05
C GLU A 527 38.34 -1.81 22.88
N GLU A 528 37.69 -2.97 22.94
CA GLU A 528 38.32 -4.26 22.66
C GLU A 528 38.78 -4.36 21.20
N GLN A 529 37.98 -3.88 20.25
CA GLN A 529 38.37 -3.82 18.82
C GLN A 529 39.61 -2.95 18.60
N ARG A 530 39.63 -1.74 19.17
CA ARG A 530 40.83 -0.87 19.08
C ARG A 530 42.06 -1.48 19.75
N ARG A 531 41.86 -2.29 20.80
CA ARG A 531 42.97 -3.01 21.46
C ARG A 531 43.52 -4.11 20.55
N TRP A 532 42.64 -4.87 19.92
CA TRP A 532 43.02 -5.89 18.94
C TRP A 532 43.77 -5.25 17.76
N GLU A 533 43.30 -4.10 17.26
CA GLU A 533 43.91 -3.40 16.12
C GLU A 533 45.38 -3.05 16.41
N ARG A 534 45.64 -2.45 17.59
CA ARG A 534 47.01 -2.15 18.03
C ARG A 534 47.89 -3.38 18.18
N GLU A 535 47.33 -4.48 18.71
CA GLU A 535 48.07 -5.74 18.85
C GLU A 535 48.49 -6.30 17.48
N VAL A 536 47.62 -6.20 16.48
CA VAL A 536 47.97 -6.66 15.13
C VAL A 536 48.89 -5.72 14.39
N GLU A 537 48.76 -4.41 14.58
CA GLU A 537 49.77 -3.45 14.11
C GLU A 537 51.15 -3.78 14.68
N GLU A 538 51.25 -4.05 15.99
CA GLU A 538 52.50 -4.46 16.64
C GLU A 538 53.04 -5.78 16.06
N GLN A 539 52.17 -6.75 15.79
CA GLN A 539 52.58 -8.00 15.14
C GLN A 539 53.02 -7.80 13.69
N ILE A 540 52.35 -6.94 12.93
CA ILE A 540 52.74 -6.59 11.56
C ILE A 540 54.11 -5.91 11.57
N ASP A 541 54.32 -4.93 12.45
CA ASP A 541 55.60 -4.24 12.61
C ASP A 541 56.70 -5.23 13.03
N GLY A 542 56.40 -6.16 13.93
CA GLY A 542 57.29 -7.25 14.31
C GLY A 542 57.68 -8.15 13.13
N ILE A 543 56.71 -8.53 12.29
CA ILE A 543 56.96 -9.33 11.07
C ILE A 543 57.77 -8.52 10.06
N MET A 544 57.40 -7.25 9.82
CA MET A 544 58.12 -6.36 8.91
C MET A 544 59.57 -6.17 9.36
N GLY A 545 59.83 -6.01 10.66
CA GLY A 545 61.19 -5.93 11.21
C GLY A 545 62.01 -7.23 11.10
N VAL A 546 61.38 -8.38 10.84
CA VAL A 546 62.05 -9.66 10.56
C VAL A 546 62.25 -9.88 9.06
N VAL A 547 61.24 -9.55 8.25
CA VAL A 547 61.25 -9.73 6.78
C VAL A 547 62.16 -8.70 6.09
N TRP A 548 62.23 -7.49 6.62
CA TRP A 548 63.04 -6.38 6.08
C TRP A 548 64.24 -6.04 6.97
N ARG A 549 64.77 -7.05 7.67
CA ARG A 549 66.07 -6.94 8.32
C ARG A 549 67.12 -6.99 7.22
N ASP A 550 67.52 -5.82 6.72
CA ASP A 550 68.45 -5.70 5.59
C ASP A 550 69.68 -6.59 5.78
N GLU A 551 69.90 -7.43 4.77
CA GLU A 551 71.23 -7.80 4.32
C GLU A 551 71.97 -6.50 3.97
N GLY A 552 72.73 -5.94 4.91
CA GLY A 552 73.32 -4.61 4.68
C GLY A 552 74.22 -4.02 5.76
N GLU A 553 75.02 -4.83 6.46
CA GLU A 553 76.28 -4.32 7.03
C GLU A 553 77.45 -4.74 6.15
N GLU A 554 77.78 -3.93 5.14
CA GLU A 554 79.18 -3.60 4.83
C GLU A 554 79.27 -2.34 3.96
N SER A 555 80.14 -1.42 4.40
CA SER A 555 80.20 -0.02 3.98
C SER A 555 80.87 0.21 2.62
N SER A 556 80.43 1.28 1.92
CA SER A 556 81.25 2.40 1.41
C SER A 556 80.98 2.78 -0.06
N GLY A 557 80.82 4.09 -0.28
CA GLY A 557 81.25 4.75 -1.51
C GLY A 557 80.21 5.12 -2.57
N ASN A 558 79.92 6.42 -2.63
CA ASN A 558 79.61 7.26 -3.79
C ASN A 558 78.31 7.08 -4.62
N ASP A 559 77.62 8.22 -4.70
CA ASP A 559 76.68 8.76 -5.69
C ASP A 559 76.44 7.98 -7.00
N VAL A 560 75.15 7.90 -7.42
CA VAL A 560 74.60 8.55 -8.62
C VAL A 560 73.13 8.11 -8.85
N PHE A 561 72.21 9.09 -8.97
CA PHE A 561 70.91 9.15 -9.67
C PHE A 561 70.03 7.88 -9.78
N GLY A 562 68.71 7.87 -9.57
CA GLY A 562 67.71 8.94 -9.52
C GLY A 562 66.34 8.39 -9.99
N ALA A 563 65.28 8.89 -9.34
CA ALA A 563 63.91 9.06 -9.83
C ALA A 563 63.05 7.86 -10.31
N LEU A 564 61.93 7.66 -9.60
CA LEU A 564 60.52 7.68 -10.06
C LEU A 564 59.70 6.80 -9.09
N GLY A 565 58.63 7.22 -8.40
CA GLY A 565 57.86 8.45 -8.34
C GLY A 565 56.63 8.21 -7.43
N ASN A 566 56.33 9.20 -6.60
CA ASN A 566 55.07 9.55 -5.90
C ASN A 566 53.94 8.50 -5.73
N TYR A 567 53.46 8.37 -4.48
CA TYR A 567 52.18 8.98 -4.09
C TYR A 567 52.17 9.33 -2.59
N GLU A 568 51.61 10.50 -2.31
CA GLU A 568 51.71 11.33 -1.11
C GLU A 568 50.78 10.88 0.04
N ALA A 569 51.23 11.09 1.28
CA ALA A 569 50.37 11.52 2.37
C ALA A 569 51.08 12.67 3.10
N VAL A 570 50.68 13.91 2.77
CA VAL A 570 51.10 15.12 3.45
C VAL A 570 50.13 15.37 4.61
N GLU A 571 50.58 15.10 5.82
CA GLU A 571 50.07 15.76 7.03
C GLU A 571 51.07 16.84 7.44
N ASN A 572 50.64 18.10 7.38
CA ASN A 572 50.65 19.07 8.48
C ASN A 572 50.71 20.51 7.95
N GLY A 573 49.89 21.37 8.56
CA GLY A 573 49.95 22.81 8.34
C GLY A 573 48.81 23.58 8.99
N ASP A 574 49.00 23.88 10.28
CA ASP A 574 48.64 25.12 10.97
C ASP A 574 47.27 25.79 10.73
N TRP A 575 46.50 25.87 11.81
CA TRP A 575 45.52 26.94 12.01
C TRP A 575 45.86 27.72 13.28
N ASN A 576 46.56 28.84 13.10
CA ASN A 576 46.63 29.93 14.07
C ASN A 576 45.52 30.94 13.75
N GLY A 577 44.72 31.29 14.76
CA GLY A 577 43.68 32.31 14.65
C GLY A 577 43.11 32.66 16.02
N GLU A 578 43.86 33.45 16.79
CA GLU A 578 43.35 34.14 17.98
C GLU A 578 42.18 35.06 17.63
N GLY A 579 41.09 34.96 18.40
CA GLY A 579 39.96 35.88 18.37
C GLY A 579 39.27 35.94 19.72
N LYS A 580 39.71 36.87 20.58
CA LYS A 580 39.12 37.20 21.89
C LYS A 580 37.62 37.48 21.79
N GLY A 581 36.82 36.89 22.68
CA GLY A 581 35.41 37.24 22.89
C GLY A 581 34.87 36.71 24.22
N LYS A 582 34.80 37.59 25.23
CA LYS A 582 34.27 37.36 26.57
C LYS A 582 32.78 36.96 26.55
N GLY A 583 32.35 36.10 27.49
CA GLY A 583 30.90 35.99 27.80
C GLY A 583 30.48 34.79 28.66
N LYS A 584 30.56 34.98 29.98
CA LYS A 584 29.79 34.36 31.09
C LYS A 584 28.72 33.28 30.76
N GLU A 585 28.78 32.14 31.47
CA GLU A 585 27.68 31.56 32.28
C GLU A 585 28.19 30.29 33.00
N LYS A 586 28.64 30.42 34.26
CA LYS A 586 27.93 30.03 35.49
C LYS A 586 27.52 28.56 35.56
N CYS A 587 28.41 27.77 36.17
CA CYS A 587 28.08 26.57 36.92
C CYS A 587 27.07 26.90 38.03
N ILE A 588 26.04 26.08 38.19
CA ILE A 588 25.36 25.90 39.47
C ILE A 588 25.71 24.49 39.94
N VAL A 589 26.37 24.47 41.09
CA VAL A 589 26.76 23.32 41.90
C VAL A 589 25.51 22.77 42.60
N ILE A 590 25.47 21.44 42.69
CA ILE A 590 24.52 20.69 43.51
C ILE A 590 24.97 20.82 44.97
N ASP A 591 24.10 21.40 45.79
CA ASP A 591 23.76 20.92 47.13
C ASP A 591 22.25 20.70 47.17
#